data_AF-A0A1X0WLU1-F1
#
_entry.id   AF-A0A1X0WLU1-F1
#
_cell.length_a   1.000
_cell.length_b   1.000
_cell.length_c   1.000
_cell.angle_alpha   90.00
_cell.angle_beta   90.00
_cell.angle_gamma   90.00
#
_symmetry.space_group_name_H-M   'P 1'
#
loop_
_entity.id
_entity.type
_entity.pdbx_description
1 polymer ?
#
loop_
_entity_poly.entity_id
_entity_poly.type
_entity_poly.pdbx_seq_one_letter_code
_entity_poly.pdbx_strand_id
1 'polypeptide(L)'
;MTKETKNTVSAETIVENLKEFAEALHDAGKKGMLYYLLERNASKFEAANIMHNISHDLLDILDGKSVKEVLSESDEEDSSLVGSIAINVETGKVEGIDDIKDTKVKEQILAAVSKVVEELGGN
;
A
#
# COMPACT_ATOMS: atom_id res chain seq x y z
N MET A 1 -29.42 -20.19 41.40
CA MET A 1 -28.34 -19.88 40.45
C MET A 1 -28.63 -20.60 39.14
N THR A 2 -29.15 -19.89 38.16
CA THR A 2 -29.19 -20.35 36.76
C THR A 2 -27.75 -20.35 36.26
N LYS A 3 -27.20 -21.53 35.97
CA LYS A 3 -25.91 -21.65 35.30
C LYS A 3 -26.13 -21.16 33.87
N GLU A 4 -25.71 -19.94 33.57
CA GLU A 4 -25.54 -19.53 32.18
C GLU A 4 -24.52 -20.46 31.53
N THR A 5 -24.99 -21.40 30.73
CA THR A 5 -24.16 -22.11 29.78
C THR A 5 -23.73 -21.11 28.71
N LYS A 6 -22.57 -20.47 28.91
CA LYS A 6 -21.86 -19.82 27.81
C LYS A 6 -21.63 -20.90 26.75
N ASN A 7 -22.30 -20.76 25.61
CA ASN A 7 -21.93 -21.51 24.40
C ASN A 7 -20.48 -21.11 24.08
N THR A 8 -19.54 -21.95 24.49
CA THR A 8 -18.12 -21.75 24.21
C THR A 8 -17.88 -22.21 22.78
N VAL A 9 -17.97 -21.26 21.85
CA VAL A 9 -17.48 -21.44 20.48
C VAL A 9 -15.96 -21.60 20.56
N SER A 10 -15.38 -22.54 19.81
CA SER A 10 -13.93 -22.76 19.84
C SER A 10 -13.19 -21.58 19.19
N ALA A 11 -11.93 -21.41 19.54
CA ALA A 11 -11.10 -20.36 18.94
C ALA A 11 -11.00 -20.55 17.42
N GLU A 12 -10.91 -21.80 16.95
CA GLU A 12 -10.87 -22.16 15.54
C GLU A 12 -12.14 -21.72 14.81
N THR A 13 -13.31 -22.00 15.38
CA THR A 13 -14.59 -21.56 14.80
C THR A 13 -14.72 -20.03 14.80
N ILE A 14 -14.19 -19.33 15.82
CA ILE A 14 -14.17 -17.86 15.81
C ILE A 14 -13.28 -17.35 14.68
N VAL A 15 -12.09 -17.92 14.49
CA VAL A 15 -11.17 -17.55 13.42
C VAL A 15 -11.78 -17.82 12.05
N GLU A 16 -12.41 -18.97 11.83
CA GLU A 16 -13.10 -19.31 10.58
C GLU A 16 -14.23 -18.31 10.27
N ASN A 17 -15.09 -18.01 11.25
CA ASN A 17 -16.15 -17.01 11.09
C ASN A 17 -15.60 -15.62 10.75
N LEU A 18 -14.45 -15.23 11.34
CA LEU A 18 -13.81 -13.95 11.04
C LEU A 18 -13.19 -13.95 9.63
N LYS A 19 -12.65 -15.07 9.15
CA LYS A 19 -12.16 -15.21 7.77
C LYS A 19 -13.30 -15.08 6.77
N GLU A 20 -14.40 -15.79 6.99
CA GLU A 20 -15.60 -15.67 6.14
C GLU A 20 -16.15 -14.23 6.13
N PHE A 21 -16.17 -13.56 7.29
CA PHE A 21 -16.58 -12.17 7.39
C PHE A 21 -15.64 -11.24 6.60
N ALA A 22 -14.32 -11.42 6.71
CA ALA A 22 -13.35 -10.61 5.99
C ALA A 22 -13.48 -10.78 4.47
N GLU A 23 -13.64 -12.02 3.98
CA GLU A 23 -13.88 -12.30 2.55
C GLU A 23 -15.18 -11.66 2.04
N ALA A 24 -16.26 -11.73 2.83
CA ALA A 24 -17.52 -11.08 2.49
C ALA A 24 -17.39 -9.54 2.45
N LEU A 25 -16.61 -8.96 3.38
CA LEU A 25 -16.32 -7.53 3.42
C LEU A 25 -15.47 -7.08 2.23
N HIS A 26 -14.45 -7.86 1.86
CA HIS A 26 -13.62 -7.65 0.68
C HIS A 26 -14.47 -7.55 -0.59
N ASP A 27 -15.35 -8.53 -0.79
CA ASP A 27 -16.22 -8.61 -1.95
C ASP A 27 -17.25 -7.47 -1.99
N ALA A 28 -17.83 -7.12 -0.84
CA ALA A 28 -18.76 -6.01 -0.72
C ALA A 28 -18.06 -4.66 -1.03
N GLY A 29 -16.87 -4.43 -0.47
CA GLY A 29 -16.04 -3.26 -0.74
C GLY A 29 -15.70 -3.14 -2.23
N LYS A 30 -15.19 -4.21 -2.84
CA LYS A 30 -14.86 -4.25 -4.28
C LYS A 30 -16.07 -3.95 -5.18
N LYS A 31 -17.22 -4.57 -4.91
CA LYS A 31 -18.46 -4.29 -5.65
C LYS A 31 -18.95 -2.86 -5.44
N GLY A 32 -18.86 -2.35 -4.21
CA GLY A 32 -19.21 -0.98 -3.85
C GLY A 32 -18.34 0.04 -4.59
N MET A 33 -17.03 -0.17 -4.64
CA MET A 33 -16.10 0.68 -5.39
C MET A 33 -16.50 0.76 -6.87
N LEU A 34 -16.71 -0.38 -7.53
CA LEU A 34 -17.13 -0.39 -8.93
C LEU A 34 -18.45 0.35 -9.13
N TYR A 35 -19.45 0.07 -8.28
CA TYR A 35 -20.76 0.70 -8.36
C TYR A 35 -20.69 2.23 -8.19
N TYR A 36 -20.01 2.72 -7.14
CA TYR A 36 -19.93 4.15 -6.86
C TYR A 36 -19.01 4.91 -7.83
N LEU A 37 -18.02 4.23 -8.42
CA LEU A 37 -17.26 4.76 -9.53
C LEU A 37 -18.17 5.05 -10.74
N LEU A 38 -19.06 4.11 -11.08
CA LEU A 38 -20.03 4.27 -12.16
C LEU A 38 -21.07 5.36 -11.85
N GLU A 39 -21.51 5.47 -10.59
CA GLU A 39 -22.38 6.57 -10.14
C GLU A 39 -21.66 7.93 -10.02
N ARG A 40 -20.34 7.98 -10.21
CA ARG A 40 -19.51 9.18 -9.97
C ARG A 40 -19.66 9.72 -8.55
N ASN A 41 -19.87 8.83 -7.58
CA ASN A 41 -20.04 9.19 -6.18
C ASN A 41 -18.73 8.98 -5.41
N ALA A 42 -17.87 10.01 -5.42
CA ALA A 42 -16.54 9.94 -4.82
C ALA A 42 -16.56 9.57 -3.33
N SER A 43 -17.45 10.16 -2.54
CA SER A 43 -17.53 9.89 -1.10
C SER A 43 -17.89 8.44 -0.79
N LYS A 44 -18.85 7.86 -1.53
CA LYS A 44 -19.22 6.46 -1.34
C LYS A 44 -18.17 5.50 -1.91
N PHE A 45 -17.49 5.88 -2.98
CA PHE A 45 -16.33 5.14 -3.49
C PHE A 45 -15.24 5.03 -2.42
N GLU A 46 -14.89 6.15 -1.79
CA GLU A 46 -13.90 6.18 -0.70
C GLU A 46 -14.31 5.31 0.48
N ALA A 47 -15.58 5.38 0.91
CA ALA A 47 -16.09 4.51 1.96
C ALA A 47 -15.99 3.01 1.59
N ALA A 48 -16.27 2.66 0.33
CA ALA A 48 -16.14 1.29 -0.15
C ALA A 48 -14.67 0.83 -0.23
N ASN A 49 -13.76 1.74 -0.60
CA ASN A 49 -12.32 1.48 -0.60
C ASN A 49 -11.78 1.25 0.82
N ILE A 50 -12.24 2.04 1.80
CA ILE A 50 -11.87 1.83 3.21
C ILE A 50 -12.31 0.44 3.69
N MET A 51 -13.55 0.03 3.38
CA MET A 51 -14.03 -1.30 3.73
C MET A 51 -13.22 -2.42 3.05
N HIS A 52 -12.82 -2.23 1.79
CA HIS A 52 -11.95 -3.15 1.08
C HIS A 52 -10.57 -3.27 1.75
N ASN A 53 -9.95 -2.17 2.16
CA ASN A 53 -8.65 -2.21 2.83
C ASN A 53 -8.74 -2.86 4.22
N ILE A 54 -9.76 -2.52 5.01
CA ILE A 54 -10.01 -3.16 6.33
C ILE A 54 -10.13 -4.67 6.21
N SER A 55 -10.69 -5.18 5.11
CA SER A 55 -10.79 -6.63 4.89
C SER A 55 -9.44 -7.31 4.71
N HIS A 56 -8.49 -6.66 4.01
CA HIS A 56 -7.12 -7.17 3.86
C HIS A 56 -6.39 -7.13 5.21
N ASP A 57 -6.48 -6.01 5.92
CA ASP A 57 -5.91 -5.85 7.25
C ASP A 57 -6.37 -6.95 8.22
N LEU A 58 -7.67 -7.29 8.17
CA LEU A 58 -8.25 -8.35 8.99
C LEU A 58 -7.74 -9.74 8.57
N LEU A 59 -7.65 -10.03 7.26
CA LEU A 59 -7.10 -11.30 6.78
C LEU A 59 -5.63 -11.47 7.19
N ASP A 60 -4.83 -10.43 7.04
CA ASP A 60 -3.43 -10.41 7.46
C ASP A 60 -3.26 -10.72 8.95
N ILE A 61 -4.11 -10.13 9.81
CA ILE A 61 -4.12 -10.44 11.25
C ILE A 61 -4.51 -11.90 11.49
N LEU A 62 -5.53 -12.41 10.79
CA LEU A 62 -5.99 -13.80 10.93
C LEU A 62 -4.97 -14.82 10.41
N ASP A 63 -4.08 -14.41 9.50
CA ASP A 63 -2.96 -15.21 8.99
C ASP A 63 -1.67 -15.05 9.84
N GLY A 64 -1.72 -14.22 10.88
CA GLY A 64 -0.71 -14.17 11.93
C GLY A 64 0.15 -12.91 11.94
N LYS A 65 -0.10 -11.91 11.08
CA LYS A 65 0.52 -10.59 11.24
C LYS A 65 0.02 -9.93 12.53
N SER A 66 0.90 -9.20 13.20
CA SER A 66 0.48 -8.36 14.33
C SER A 66 -0.26 -7.11 13.83
N VAL A 67 -1.14 -6.57 14.68
CA VAL A 67 -1.81 -5.27 14.42
C VAL A 67 -0.79 -4.17 14.15
N LYS A 68 0.39 -4.24 14.78
CA LYS A 68 1.45 -3.26 14.53
C LYS A 68 1.98 -3.36 13.10
N GLU A 69 2.25 -4.56 12.60
CA GLU A 69 2.72 -4.75 11.21
C GLU A 69 1.70 -4.21 10.21
N VAL A 70 0.44 -4.59 10.35
CA VAL A 70 -0.65 -4.16 9.45
C VAL A 70 -0.85 -2.63 9.47
N LEU A 71 -0.82 -1.99 10.65
CA LEU A 71 -1.00 -0.54 10.75
C LEU A 71 0.27 0.27 10.43
N SER A 72 1.47 -0.34 10.49
CA SER A 72 2.73 0.33 10.17
C SER A 72 3.07 0.27 8.68
N GLU A 73 2.53 -0.70 7.93
CA GLU A 73 2.63 -0.75 6.46
C GLU A 73 1.96 0.47 5.77
N SER A 74 1.20 1.29 6.50
CA SER A 74 0.69 2.58 6.00
C SER A 74 1.74 3.70 5.98
N ASP A 75 2.91 3.52 6.62
CA ASP A 75 4.00 4.51 6.70
C ASP A 75 5.25 4.12 5.88
N GLU A 76 5.26 2.98 5.19
CA GLU A 76 6.36 2.60 4.30
C GLU A 76 5.95 2.65 2.82
N GLU A 77 6.48 3.69 2.18
CA GLU A 77 6.62 3.88 0.74
C GLU A 77 5.34 4.24 -0.03
N ASP A 78 5.32 5.51 -0.44
CA ASP A 78 4.77 5.98 -1.70
C ASP A 78 5.35 5.15 -2.87
N SER A 79 4.89 3.89 -2.99
CA SER A 79 5.24 2.92 -4.03
C SER A 79 4.64 3.31 -5.39
N SER A 80 4.15 4.55 -5.51
CA SER A 80 3.89 5.20 -6.79
C SER A 80 5.19 5.62 -7.52
N LEU A 81 6.33 5.65 -6.82
CA LEU A 81 7.63 5.98 -7.41
C LEU A 81 8.24 4.78 -8.15
N VAL A 82 7.73 4.53 -9.35
CA VAL A 82 8.40 3.64 -10.30
C VAL A 82 9.71 4.30 -10.76
N GLY A 83 10.83 3.82 -10.22
CA GLY A 83 12.19 4.19 -10.63
C GLY A 83 12.68 5.50 -10.00
N SER A 84 13.28 5.40 -8.80
CA SER A 84 13.92 6.52 -8.14
C SER A 84 15.36 6.71 -8.62
N ILE A 85 15.72 7.95 -8.93
CA ILE A 85 17.10 8.37 -9.19
C ILE A 85 17.55 9.21 -8.00
N ALA A 86 18.59 8.78 -7.31
CA ALA A 86 19.18 9.54 -6.21
C ALA A 86 20.34 10.39 -6.75
N ILE A 87 20.37 11.67 -6.34
CA ILE A 87 21.39 12.64 -6.78
C ILE A 87 22.04 13.22 -5.53
N ASN A 88 23.36 13.10 -5.44
CA ASN A 88 24.14 13.87 -4.49
C ASN A 88 24.44 15.23 -5.11
N VAL A 89 23.76 16.27 -4.64
CA VAL A 89 23.88 17.64 -5.16
C VAL A 89 25.22 18.31 -4.88
N GLU A 90 26.03 17.80 -3.96
CA GLU A 90 27.35 18.35 -3.64
C GLU A 90 28.42 17.79 -4.58
N THR A 91 28.30 16.52 -4.98
CA THR A 91 29.32 15.77 -5.73
C THR A 91 28.90 15.38 -7.14
N GLY A 92 27.65 15.66 -7.52
CA GLY A 92 27.07 15.24 -8.79
C GLY A 92 26.86 13.74 -8.95
N LYS A 93 27.07 12.92 -7.91
CA LYS A 93 26.91 11.46 -7.99
C LYS A 93 25.44 11.09 -8.21
N VAL A 94 25.19 10.23 -9.20
CA VAL A 94 23.87 9.71 -9.55
C VAL A 94 23.80 8.21 -9.31
N GLU A 95 22.77 7.77 -8.59
CA GLU A 95 22.47 6.35 -8.32
C GLU A 95 21.06 6.02 -8.81
N GLY A 96 20.80 4.74 -9.15
CA GLY A 96 19.48 4.28 -9.61
C GLY A 96 19.27 4.33 -11.13
N ILE A 97 20.34 4.54 -11.92
CA ILE A 97 20.30 4.54 -13.39
C ILE A 97 20.99 3.33 -14.02
N ASP A 98 21.40 2.35 -13.22
CA ASP A 98 22.23 1.23 -13.67
C ASP A 98 21.46 0.24 -14.55
N ASP A 99 20.17 0.03 -14.25
CA ASP A 99 19.29 -0.85 -15.01
C ASP A 99 18.71 -0.22 -16.29
N ILE A 100 19.03 1.06 -16.57
CA ILE A 100 18.64 1.75 -17.81
C ILE A 100 19.49 1.19 -18.97
N LYS A 101 18.87 0.33 -19.78
CA LYS A 101 19.53 -0.32 -20.93
C LYS A 101 19.82 0.62 -22.10
N ASP A 102 19.04 1.69 -22.25
CA ASP A 102 19.26 2.70 -23.29
C ASP A 102 20.36 3.67 -22.85
N THR A 103 21.52 3.58 -23.49
CA THR A 103 22.69 4.41 -23.16
C THR A 103 22.46 5.88 -23.45
N LYS A 104 21.67 6.24 -24.48
CA LYS A 104 21.38 7.64 -24.78
C LYS A 104 20.51 8.27 -23.69
N VAL A 105 19.54 7.52 -23.19
CA VAL A 105 18.70 7.96 -22.06
C VAL A 105 19.55 8.15 -20.81
N LYS A 106 20.47 7.21 -20.51
CA LYS A 106 21.41 7.33 -19.39
C LYS A 106 22.27 8.59 -19.47
N GLU A 107 22.81 8.89 -20.65
CA GLU A 107 23.62 10.10 -20.91
C GLU A 107 22.79 11.39 -20.77
N GLN A 108 21.55 11.40 -21.27
CA GLN A 108 20.67 12.56 -21.16
C GLN A 108 20.27 12.86 -19.71
N ILE A 109 20.01 11.82 -18.91
CA ILE A 109 19.73 11.97 -17.48
C ILE A 109 20.96 12.55 -16.78
N LEU A 110 22.16 12.00 -17.01
CA LEU A 110 23.39 12.50 -16.41
C LEU A 110 23.65 13.97 -16.78
N ALA A 111 23.40 14.36 -18.03
CA ALA A 111 23.55 15.75 -18.48
C ALA A 111 22.55 16.69 -17.79
N ALA A 112 21.28 16.27 -17.65
CA ALA A 112 20.26 17.03 -16.95
C ALA A 112 20.59 17.19 -15.46
N VAL A 113 21.06 16.12 -14.81
CA VAL A 113 21.49 16.14 -13.41
C VAL A 113 22.69 17.05 -13.22
N SER A 114 23.70 16.97 -14.10
CA SER A 114 24.89 17.82 -14.03
C SER A 114 24.53 19.30 -14.08
N LYS A 115 23.57 19.67 -14.94
CA LYS A 115 23.07 21.05 -15.02
C LYS A 115 22.38 21.49 -13.73
N VAL A 116 21.57 20.63 -13.11
CA VAL A 116 20.89 20.94 -11.84
C VAL A 116 21.92 21.09 -10.70
N VAL A 117 22.92 20.21 -10.65
CA VAL A 117 24.01 20.27 -9.65
C VAL A 117 24.78 21.58 -9.78
N GLU A 118 25.12 21.99 -11.00
CA GLU A 118 25.79 23.27 -11.30
C GLU A 118 24.93 24.47 -10.88
N GLU A 119 23.63 24.48 -11.19
CA GLU A 119 22.69 25.54 -10.79
C GLU A 119 22.55 25.66 -9.25
N LEU A 120 22.71 24.55 -8.53
CA LEU A 120 22.65 24.49 -7.07
C LEU A 120 24.01 24.77 -6.39
N GLY A 121 25.07 25.02 -7.16
CA GLY A 121 26.40 25.33 -6.64
C GLY A 121 27.21 24.10 -6.18
N GLY A 122 26.81 22.90 -6.62
CA GLY A 122 27.61 21.69 -6.52
C GLY A 122 28.76 21.68 -7.53
N ASN A 123 29.76 20.82 -7.30
CA ASN A 123 31.00 20.74 -8.09
C ASN A 123 31.09 19.45 -8.90
#